data_AF-A0AB39XYQ3-F1
#
_entry.id   AF-A0AB39XYQ3-F1
#
_cell.length_a   1.000
_cell.length_b   1.000
_cell.length_c   1.000
_cell.angle_alpha   90.00
_cell.angle_beta   90.00
_cell.angle_gamma   90.00
#
_symmetry.space_group_name_H-M   'P 1'
#
loop_
_entity.id
_entity.type
_entity.pdbx_description
1 polymer ?
#
loop_
_entity_poly.entity_id
_entity_poly.type
_entity_poly.pdbx_seq_one_letter_code
_entity_poly.pdbx_strand_id
1 'polypeptide(L)'
;MAERADRLAGCLARALAERPVLCDLISAQDAVLERNVSPQVAVQYKRAAIANAQALAGRVAAHLPELGAEGAFRFIAGTIMVTGAVWAHAHPSAAMLAAYEQDPSPAALRLDFTTTLRETLEVLLARAARA
;
A
#
# COMPACT_ATOMS: atom_id res chain seq x y z
N MET A 1 0.31 16.29 -15.53
CA MET A 1 0.24 14.96 -14.91
C MET A 1 0.90 14.95 -13.52
N ALA A 2 2.18 15.33 -13.40
CA ALA A 2 2.95 15.28 -12.15
C ALA A 2 2.19 15.83 -10.93
N GLU A 3 1.72 17.08 -10.97
CA GLU A 3 0.98 17.69 -9.86
C GLU A 3 -0.32 16.93 -9.48
N ARG A 4 -1.03 16.34 -10.46
CA ARG A 4 -2.21 15.49 -10.21
C ARG A 4 -1.80 14.16 -9.56
N ALA A 5 -0.69 13.58 -10.01
CA ALA A 5 -0.13 12.35 -9.47
C ALA A 5 0.33 12.52 -8.02
N ASP A 6 1.03 13.62 -7.71
CA ASP A 6 1.50 13.94 -6.35
C ASP A 6 0.31 14.15 -5.40
N ARG A 7 -0.74 14.85 -5.86
CA ARG A 7 -1.99 14.98 -5.10
C ARG A 7 -2.69 13.64 -4.86
N LEU A 8 -2.73 12.77 -5.87
CA LEU A 8 -3.33 11.43 -5.73
C LEU A 8 -2.55 10.59 -4.72
N ALA A 9 -1.22 10.59 -4.81
CA ALA A 9 -0.33 9.89 -3.89
C ALA A 9 -0.52 10.38 -2.45
N GLY A 10 -0.50 11.70 -2.23
CA GLY A 10 -0.75 12.30 -0.91
C GLY A 10 -2.15 12.00 -0.36
N CYS A 11 -3.17 11.97 -1.22
CA CYS A 11 -4.53 11.62 -0.82
C CYS A 11 -4.63 10.15 -0.36
N LEU A 12 -4.05 9.22 -1.13
CA LEU A 12 -4.04 7.80 -0.79
C LEU A 12 -3.25 7.52 0.49
N ALA A 13 -2.05 8.10 0.63
CA ALA A 13 -1.24 7.92 1.82
C ALA A 13 -1.96 8.39 3.09
N ARG A 14 -2.58 9.57 3.05
CA ARG A 14 -3.38 10.09 4.17
C ARG A 14 -4.60 9.21 4.46
N ALA A 15 -5.35 8.83 3.42
CA ALA A 15 -6.53 7.98 3.61
C ALA A 15 -6.18 6.61 4.23
N LEU A 16 -5.04 6.04 3.87
CA LEU A 16 -4.55 4.79 4.46
C LEU A 16 -4.04 4.98 5.89
N ALA A 17 -3.34 6.09 6.17
CA ALA A 17 -2.88 6.42 7.53
C ALA A 17 -4.05 6.58 8.51
N GLU A 18 -5.18 7.12 8.05
CA GLU A 18 -6.43 7.23 8.82
C GLU A 18 -7.14 5.87 9.06
N ARG A 19 -6.65 4.76 8.47
CA ARG A 19 -7.30 3.44 8.49
C ARG A 19 -6.33 2.33 8.97
N PRO A 20 -5.82 2.41 10.22
CA PRO A 20 -4.82 1.49 10.74
C PRO A 20 -5.23 0.01 10.65
N VAL A 21 -6.48 -0.32 10.98
CA VAL A 21 -7.00 -1.70 10.91
C VAL A 21 -6.97 -2.25 9.48
N LEU A 22 -7.24 -1.41 8.47
CA LEU A 22 -7.13 -1.84 7.07
C LEU A 22 -5.66 -2.13 6.71
N CYS A 23 -4.75 -1.27 7.14
CA CYS A 23 -3.33 -1.45 6.90
C CYS A 23 -2.77 -2.69 7.62
N ASP A 24 -3.21 -2.97 8.84
CA ASP A 24 -2.92 -4.22 9.56
C ASP A 24 -3.35 -5.43 8.72
N LEU A 25 -4.60 -5.45 8.26
CA LEU A 25 -5.14 -6.53 7.43
C LEU A 25 -4.37 -6.70 6.12
N ILE A 26 -4.07 -5.59 5.43
CA ILE A 26 -3.28 -5.60 4.20
C ILE A 26 -1.88 -6.18 4.45
N SER A 27 -1.22 -5.79 5.55
CA SER A 27 0.13 -6.25 5.89
C SER A 27 0.17 -7.74 6.26
N ALA A 28 -0.91 -8.26 6.83
CA ALA A 28 -1.00 -9.66 7.25
C ALA A 28 -1.54 -10.62 6.15
N GLN A 29 -2.08 -10.10 5.05
CA GLN A 29 -2.87 -10.90 4.11
C GLN A 29 -2.10 -12.10 3.53
N ASP A 30 -0.91 -11.88 2.96
CA ASP A 30 -0.17 -12.90 2.20
C ASP A 30 0.59 -13.86 3.11
N ALA A 31 1.08 -13.35 4.25
CA ALA A 31 1.90 -14.11 5.18
C ALA A 31 1.06 -14.92 6.18
N VAL A 32 -0.15 -14.46 6.52
CA VAL A 32 -0.99 -15.04 7.57
C VAL A 32 -2.37 -15.39 7.04
N LEU A 33 -3.18 -14.41 6.64
CA LEU A 33 -4.61 -14.63 6.43
C LEU A 33 -4.89 -15.64 5.31
N GLU A 34 -4.24 -15.50 4.16
CA GLU A 34 -4.44 -16.37 3.00
C GLU A 34 -4.01 -17.82 3.24
N ARG A 35 -3.12 -18.05 4.21
CA ARG A 35 -2.61 -19.37 4.57
C ARG A 35 -3.49 -20.10 5.60
N ASN A 36 -4.40 -19.38 6.26
CA ASN A 36 -5.19 -19.87 7.40
C ASN A 36 -6.70 -19.91 7.11
N VAL A 37 -7.10 -19.86 5.85
CA VAL A 37 -8.50 -19.95 5.42
C VAL A 37 -8.71 -21.11 4.46
N SER A 38 -9.95 -21.57 4.33
CA SER A 38 -10.29 -22.58 3.33
C SER A 38 -10.15 -22.02 1.90
N PRO A 39 -9.90 -22.87 0.89
CA PRO A 39 -9.85 -22.44 -0.51
C PRO A 39 -11.10 -21.67 -0.97
N GLN A 40 -12.28 -22.05 -0.47
CA GLN A 40 -13.55 -21.38 -0.79
C GLN A 40 -13.57 -19.94 -0.29
N VAL A 41 -13.12 -19.72 0.95
CA VAL A 41 -13.00 -18.38 1.55
C VAL A 41 -11.95 -17.56 0.81
N ALA A 42 -10.80 -18.15 0.47
CA ALA A 42 -9.74 -17.49 -0.29
C ALA A 42 -10.25 -17.01 -1.67
N VAL A 43 -11.03 -17.83 -2.37
CA VAL A 43 -11.62 -17.46 -3.67
C VAL A 43 -12.62 -16.32 -3.52
N GLN A 44 -13.49 -16.36 -2.50
CA GLN A 44 -14.44 -15.27 -2.24
C GLN A 44 -13.70 -13.96 -1.93
N TYR A 45 -12.67 -14.03 -1.09
CA TYR A 45 -11.81 -12.91 -0.75
C TYR A 45 -11.13 -12.32 -2.00
N LYS A 46 -10.42 -13.13 -2.80
CA LYS A 46 -9.70 -12.63 -3.97
C LYS A 46 -10.64 -12.00 -5.00
N ARG A 47 -11.86 -12.53 -5.20
CA ARG A 47 -12.87 -11.90 -6.08
C ARG A 47 -13.28 -10.52 -5.58
N ALA A 48 -13.55 -10.38 -4.27
CA ALA A 48 -13.89 -9.09 -3.68
C ALA A 48 -12.71 -8.10 -3.77
N ALA A 49 -11.49 -8.56 -3.49
CA ALA A 49 -10.28 -7.75 -3.59
C ALA A 49 -10.04 -7.24 -5.02
N ILE A 50 -10.19 -8.11 -6.03
CA ILE A 50 -10.05 -7.73 -7.44
C ILE A 50 -11.13 -6.71 -7.85
N ALA A 51 -12.39 -6.92 -7.47
CA ALA A 51 -13.47 -5.98 -7.78
C ALA A 51 -13.21 -4.59 -7.16
N ASN A 52 -12.75 -4.55 -5.92
CA ASN A 52 -12.37 -3.29 -5.25
C ASN A 52 -11.17 -2.62 -5.94
N ALA A 53 -10.14 -3.39 -6.31
CA ALA A 53 -8.99 -2.88 -7.04
C ALA A 53 -9.39 -2.30 -8.41
N GLN A 54 -10.28 -2.97 -9.13
CA GLN A 54 -10.83 -2.47 -10.40
C GLN A 54 -11.63 -1.18 -10.21
N ALA A 55 -12.48 -1.10 -9.18
CA ALA A 55 -13.23 0.11 -8.88
C ALA A 55 -12.33 1.31 -8.54
N LEU A 56 -11.27 1.08 -7.75
CA LEU A 56 -10.26 2.10 -7.45
C LEU A 56 -9.46 2.49 -8.70
N ALA A 57 -9.06 1.52 -9.51
CA ALA A 57 -8.34 1.76 -10.76
C ALA A 57 -9.17 2.62 -11.74
N GLY A 58 -10.49 2.38 -11.82
CA GLY A 58 -11.40 3.22 -12.61
C GLY A 58 -11.42 4.67 -12.14
N ARG A 59 -11.40 4.91 -10.82
CA ARG A 59 -11.29 6.27 -10.26
C ARG A 59 -9.94 6.91 -10.55
N VAL A 60 -8.85 6.15 -10.44
CA VAL A 60 -7.51 6.62 -10.80
C VAL A 60 -7.44 7.01 -12.27
N ALA A 61 -7.91 6.14 -13.17
CA ALA A 61 -7.94 6.40 -14.61
C ALA A 61 -8.81 7.62 -14.98
N ALA A 62 -9.88 7.90 -14.22
CA ALA A 62 -10.69 9.10 -14.43
C ALA A 62 -9.93 10.41 -14.11
N HIS A 63 -8.99 10.39 -13.16
CA HIS A 63 -8.19 11.56 -12.77
C HIS A 63 -6.82 11.63 -13.45
N LEU A 64 -6.30 10.48 -13.88
CA LEU A 64 -5.04 10.28 -14.59
C LEU A 64 -5.27 9.38 -15.82
N PRO A 65 -5.99 9.87 -16.84
CA PRO A 65 -6.29 9.08 -18.05
C PRO A 65 -5.03 8.64 -18.79
N GLU A 66 -3.90 9.33 -18.59
CA GLU A 66 -2.60 9.00 -19.17
C GLU A 66 -2.08 7.60 -18.78
N LEU A 67 -2.55 7.03 -17.66
CA LEU A 67 -2.16 5.70 -17.22
C LEU A 67 -2.87 4.56 -17.98
N GLY A 68 -4.00 4.86 -18.64
CA GLY A 68 -4.92 3.85 -19.15
C GLY A 68 -5.48 2.91 -18.07
N ALA A 69 -6.34 1.99 -18.48
CA ALA A 69 -6.98 1.05 -17.54
C ALA A 69 -5.97 0.10 -16.90
N GLU A 70 -5.03 -0.43 -17.69
CA GLU A 70 -4.03 -1.37 -17.22
C GLU A 70 -3.00 -0.71 -16.29
N GLY A 71 -2.49 0.47 -16.64
CA GLY A 71 -1.55 1.21 -15.79
C GLY A 71 -2.18 1.63 -14.46
N ALA A 72 -3.45 2.07 -14.48
CA ALA A 72 -4.19 2.38 -13.26
C ALA A 72 -4.39 1.14 -12.37
N PHE A 73 -4.71 -0.02 -12.95
CA PHE A 73 -4.84 -1.26 -12.19
C PHE A 73 -3.51 -1.72 -11.59
N ARG A 74 -2.42 -1.67 -12.37
CA ARG A 74 -1.06 -1.98 -11.89
C ARG A 74 -0.64 -1.04 -10.76
N PHE A 75 -0.97 0.25 -10.86
CA PHE A 75 -0.70 1.23 -9.80
C PHE A 75 -1.45 0.88 -8.50
N ILE A 76 -2.74 0.52 -8.56
CA ILE A 76 -3.49 0.11 -7.37
C ILE A 76 -2.95 -1.19 -6.77
N ALA A 77 -2.62 -2.19 -7.59
CA ALA A 77 -1.99 -3.41 -7.12
C ALA A 77 -0.65 -3.12 -6.41
N GLY A 78 0.18 -2.26 -7.02
CA GLY A 78 1.42 -1.76 -6.43
C GLY A 78 1.19 -1.06 -5.09
N THR A 79 0.17 -0.18 -5.02
CA THR A 79 -0.24 0.54 -3.81
C THR A 79 -0.56 -0.41 -2.67
N ILE A 80 -1.32 -1.48 -2.92
CA ILE A 80 -1.68 -2.48 -1.89
C ILE A 80 -0.42 -3.18 -1.36
N MET A 81 0.48 -3.61 -2.26
CA MET A 81 1.73 -4.28 -1.87
C MET A 81 2.63 -3.38 -1.01
N VAL A 82 2.89 -2.15 -1.46
CA VAL A 82 3.76 -1.22 -0.72
C VAL A 82 3.12 -0.76 0.59
N THR A 83 1.78 -0.65 0.64
CA THR A 83 1.07 -0.35 1.90
C THR A 83 1.36 -1.41 2.95
N GLY A 84 1.26 -2.69 2.60
CA GLY A 84 1.55 -3.78 3.54
C GLY A 84 3.00 -3.77 4.02
N ALA A 85 3.95 -3.57 3.10
CA ALA A 85 5.37 -3.50 3.42
C ALA A 85 5.72 -2.30 4.33
N VAL A 86 5.30 -1.09 3.94
CA VAL A 86 5.61 0.13 4.70
C VAL A 86 4.92 0.09 6.06
N TRP A 87 3.69 -0.42 6.16
CA TRP A 87 2.98 -0.55 7.43
C TRP A 87 3.73 -1.43 8.43
N ALA A 88 4.19 -2.61 8.00
CA ALA A 88 4.94 -3.54 8.84
C ALA A 88 6.28 -2.95 9.35
N HIS A 89 6.95 -2.12 8.54
CA HIS A 89 8.20 -1.45 8.94
C HIS A 89 7.97 -0.24 9.84
N ALA A 90 6.86 0.49 9.65
CA ALA A 90 6.49 1.61 10.49
C ALA A 90 5.95 1.19 11.87
N HIS A 91 5.50 -0.06 12.00
CA HIS A 91 4.92 -0.63 13.23
C HIS A 91 5.72 -1.85 13.70
N PRO A 92 6.93 -1.64 14.22
CA PRO A 92 7.79 -2.72 14.69
C PRO A 92 7.14 -3.52 15.84
N SER A 93 7.47 -4.81 15.91
CA SER A 93 7.01 -5.68 17.00
C SER A 93 7.58 -5.24 18.35
N ALA A 94 6.97 -5.69 19.44
CA ALA A 94 7.46 -5.42 20.80
C ALA A 94 8.94 -5.84 21.00
N ALA A 95 9.37 -6.94 20.36
CA ALA A 95 10.74 -7.39 20.41
C ALA A 95 11.71 -6.41 19.72
N MET A 96 11.31 -5.85 18.58
CA MET A 96 12.11 -4.85 17.87
C MET A 96 12.18 -3.53 18.63
N LEU A 97 11.07 -3.10 19.26
CA LEU A 97 11.06 -1.92 20.12
C LEU A 97 12.04 -2.07 21.30
N ALA A 98 12.00 -3.22 21.99
CA ALA A 98 12.94 -3.51 23.07
C ALA A 98 14.41 -3.54 22.59
N ALA A 99 14.67 -4.02 21.37
CA ALA A 99 16.00 -3.97 20.78
C ALA A 99 16.47 -2.53 20.54
N TYR A 100 15.59 -1.65 20.06
CA TYR A 100 15.91 -0.23 19.83
C TYR A 100 16.18 0.55 21.12
N GLU A 101 15.54 0.16 22.23
CA GLU A 101 15.82 0.74 23.55
C GLU A 101 17.22 0.37 24.07
N GLN A 102 17.69 -0.84 23.75
CA GLN A 102 19.00 -1.34 24.15
C GLN A 102 20.13 -0.80 23.26
N ASP A 103 19.89 -0.71 21.95
CA ASP A 103 20.79 -0.10 20.98
C ASP A 103 19.97 0.76 20.00
N PRO A 104 20.11 2.10 20.04
CA PRO A 104 19.41 2.99 19.11
C PRO A 104 19.89 2.90 17.66
N SER A 105 21.06 2.29 17.38
CA SER A 105 21.65 2.26 16.03
C SER A 105 20.73 1.67 14.95
N PRO A 106 19.94 0.61 15.19
CA PRO A 106 19.03 0.03 14.20
C PRO A 106 17.73 0.83 14.02
N ALA A 107 17.42 1.76 14.93
CA ALA A 107 16.22 2.61 14.84
C ALA A 107 16.31 3.62 13.67
N ALA A 108 17.50 3.82 13.08
CA ALA A 108 17.69 4.61 11.88
C ALA A 108 16.89 4.10 10.66
N LEU A 109 16.47 2.83 10.66
CA LEU A 109 15.62 2.24 9.63
C LEU A 109 14.12 2.39 9.90
N ARG A 110 13.72 3.07 10.99
CA ARG A 110 12.32 3.30 11.32
C ARG A 110 11.71 4.29 10.34
N LEU A 111 10.68 3.85 9.65
CA LEU A 111 9.98 4.63 8.63
C LEU A 111 8.79 5.39 9.23
N ASP A 112 8.55 6.60 8.74
CA ASP A 112 7.24 7.24 8.90
C ASP A 112 6.29 6.70 7.82
N PHE A 113 5.19 6.07 8.25
CA PHE A 113 4.28 5.40 7.32
C PHE A 113 3.76 6.35 6.24
N THR A 114 3.26 7.52 6.63
CA THR A 114 2.56 8.43 5.71
C THR A 114 3.52 9.01 4.69
N THR A 115 4.68 9.48 5.15
CA THR A 115 5.71 10.08 4.30
C THR A 115 6.29 9.04 3.35
N THR A 116 6.73 7.89 3.86
CA THR A 116 7.34 6.86 3.02
C THR A 116 6.35 6.27 2.02
N LEU A 117 5.10 6.04 2.41
CA LEU A 117 4.08 5.56 1.49
C LEU A 117 3.84 6.58 0.38
N ARG A 118 3.64 7.86 0.72
CA ARG A 118 3.43 8.93 -0.26
C ARG A 118 4.56 8.97 -1.31
N GLU A 119 5.81 9.06 -0.86
CA GLU A 119 6.98 9.13 -1.75
C GLU A 119 7.08 7.89 -2.64
N THR A 120 6.78 6.71 -2.09
CA THR A 120 6.77 5.46 -2.86
C THR A 120 5.70 5.49 -3.96
N LEU A 121 4.50 5.99 -3.65
CA LEU A 121 3.41 6.12 -4.63
C LEU A 121 3.74 7.14 -5.72
N GLU A 122 4.40 8.25 -5.38
CA GLU A 122 4.90 9.25 -6.35
C GLU A 122 5.89 8.59 -7.33
N VAL A 123 6.82 7.76 -6.83
CA VAL A 123 7.75 6.99 -7.67
C VAL A 123 7.03 6.00 -8.59
N LEU A 124 6.03 5.27 -8.08
CA LEU A 124 5.24 4.34 -8.89
C LEU A 124 4.49 5.05 -10.03
N LEU A 125 3.91 6.23 -9.75
CA LEU A 125 3.20 7.03 -10.75
C LEU A 125 4.15 7.64 -11.78
N ALA A 126 5.35 8.08 -11.35
CA ALA A 126 6.36 8.60 -12.25
C ALA A 126 6.90 7.54 -13.23
N ARG A 127 6.98 6.27 -12.81
CA ARG A 127 7.31 5.13 -13.69
C ARG A 127 6.18 4.85 -14.68
N ALA A 128 4.93 4.86 -14.22
CA ALA A 128 3.78 4.57 -15.07
C ALA A 128 3.52 5.65 -16.14
N ALA A 129 4.00 6.88 -15.95
CA ALA A 129 3.99 7.95 -16.95
C ALA A 129 4.98 7.74 -18.13
N ARG A 130 5.93 6.80 -18.00
CA ARG A 130 7.00 6.56 -18.98
C ARG A 130 6.79 5.29 -19.81
N ALA A 131 5.73 4.54 -19.56
CA ALA A 131 5.35 3.32 -20.26
C ALA A 131 4.20 3.62 -21.23
#